data_AF-A0A7T4T722-F1
#
_entry.id   AF-A0A7T4T722-F1
#
_cell.length_a   1.000
_cell.length_b   1.000
_cell.length_c   1.000
_cell.angle_alpha   90.00
_cell.angle_beta   90.00
_cell.angle_gamma   90.00
#
_symmetry.space_group_name_H-M   'P 1'
#
loop_
_entity.id
_entity.type
_entity.pdbx_description
1 polymer ?
#
loop_
_entity_poly.entity_id
_entity_poly.type
_entity_poly.pdbx_seq_one_letter_code
_entity_poly.pdbx_strand_id
1 'polypeptide(L)'
;MGTTLFRYTDLPIGDRAAFELVCARHGYAPVHFDISASAKAGEPAHERLVTVRRAGWTQSYRDLHGQWIRQFEADLTCRFFK
;
A
#
# COMPACT_ATOMS: atom_id res chain seq x y z
N MET A 1 -18.34 12.38 -9.25
CA MET A 1 -17.51 12.52 -8.03
C MET A 1 -16.15 11.94 -8.34
N GLY A 2 -15.12 12.77 -8.42
CA GLY A 2 -13.78 12.33 -8.84
C GLY A 2 -13.06 11.61 -7.70
N THR A 3 -12.63 10.38 -7.93
CA THR A 3 -11.61 9.72 -7.12
C THR A 3 -10.25 10.05 -7.72
N THR A 4 -9.37 10.66 -6.94
CA THR A 4 -8.00 10.92 -7.38
C THR A 4 -7.20 9.64 -7.18
N LEU A 5 -6.66 9.10 -8.28
CA LEU A 5 -5.79 7.93 -8.24
C LEU A 5 -4.34 8.39 -8.18
N PHE A 6 -3.66 8.00 -7.11
CA PHE A 6 -2.25 8.24 -6.87
C PHE A 6 -1.47 6.96 -7.14
N ARG A 7 -0.28 7.10 -7.73
CA ARG A 7 0.64 5.97 -7.93
C ARG A 7 1.52 5.79 -6.69
N TYR A 8 2.16 4.64 -6.56
CA TYR A 8 3.20 4.40 -5.57
C TYR A 8 4.18 5.58 -5.39
N THR A 9 4.63 6.19 -6.50
CA THR A 9 5.58 7.31 -6.50
C THR A 9 5.04 8.61 -5.89
N ASP A 10 3.71 8.76 -5.85
CA ASP A 10 3.02 9.92 -5.27
C ASP A 10 2.81 9.76 -3.75
N LEU A 11 3.01 8.55 -3.22
CA LEU A 11 2.94 8.32 -1.79
C LEU A 11 4.05 9.10 -1.04
N PRO A 12 3.78 9.49 0.22
CA PRO A 12 4.78 10.09 1.08
C PRO A 12 6.06 9.26 1.10
N ILE A 13 7.21 9.93 1.16
CA ILE A 13 8.52 9.24 1.19
C ILE A 13 8.60 8.28 2.38
N GLY A 14 8.02 8.66 3.53
CA GLY A 14 7.96 7.80 4.72
C GLY A 14 7.21 6.48 4.45
N ASP A 15 6.06 6.54 3.80
CA ASP A 15 5.28 5.36 3.41
C ASP A 15 6.03 4.48 2.41
N ARG A 16 6.64 5.10 1.40
CA ARG A 16 7.44 4.36 0.41
C ARG A 16 8.60 3.62 1.08
N ALA A 17 9.40 4.33 1.87
CA ALA A 17 10.57 3.76 2.53
C ALA A 17 10.18 2.63 3.50
N ALA A 18 9.09 2.79 4.25
CA ALA A 18 8.61 1.75 5.16
C ALA A 18 8.09 0.52 4.39
N PHE A 19 7.38 0.71 3.28
CA PHE A 19 6.97 -0.38 2.40
C PHE A 19 8.17 -1.13 1.80
N GLU A 20 9.16 -0.41 1.27
CA GLU A 20 10.38 -1.00 0.71
C GLU A 20 11.13 -1.82 1.76
N LEU A 21 11.23 -1.31 2.99
CA LEU A 21 11.85 -2.00 4.12
C LEU A 21 11.11 -3.31 4.45
N VAL A 22 9.78 -3.28 4.52
CA VAL A 22 8.97 -4.49 4.75
C VAL A 22 9.20 -5.50 3.64
N CYS A 23 9.13 -5.09 2.37
CA CYS A 23 9.41 -5.97 1.24
C CYS A 23 10.81 -6.61 1.37
N ALA A 24 11.85 -5.80 1.60
CA ALA A 24 13.22 -6.28 1.74
C ALA A 24 13.38 -7.27 2.91
N ARG A 25 12.71 -7.02 4.04
CA ARG A 25 12.71 -7.90 5.22
C ARG A 25 12.15 -9.28 4.93
N HIS A 26 11.17 -9.37 4.03
CA HIS A 26 10.54 -10.62 3.60
C HIS A 26 11.16 -11.21 2.33
N GLY A 27 12.23 -10.61 1.78
CA GLY A 27 12.89 -11.08 0.56
C GLY A 27 12.13 -10.74 -0.73
N TYR A 28 11.23 -9.77 -0.69
CA TYR A 28 10.52 -9.25 -1.85
C TYR A 28 11.08 -7.91 -2.31
N ALA A 29 10.92 -7.61 -3.59
CA ALA A 29 11.23 -6.31 -4.16
C ALA A 29 9.93 -5.50 -4.35
N PRO A 30 9.95 -4.16 -4.18
CA PRO A 30 8.80 -3.28 -4.41
C PRO A 30 8.19 -3.47 -5.80
N VAL A 31 9.03 -3.72 -6.81
CA VAL A 31 8.63 -3.95 -8.22
C VAL A 31 7.74 -5.17 -8.41
N HIS A 32 7.69 -6.10 -7.45
CA HIS A 32 6.76 -7.24 -7.51
C HIS A 32 5.32 -6.86 -7.17
N PHE A 33 5.10 -5.67 -6.62
CA PHE A 33 3.80 -5.19 -6.19
C PHE A 33 3.37 -3.99 -7.04
N ASP A 34 2.13 -4.05 -7.54
CA ASP A 34 1.47 -2.90 -8.13
C ASP A 34 0.69 -2.18 -7.01
N ILE A 35 1.10 -0.94 -6.71
CA ILE A 35 0.49 -0.14 -5.65
C ILE A 35 -0.19 1.09 -6.26
N SER A 36 -1.48 1.19 -5.98
CA SER A 36 -2.31 2.34 -6.35
C SER A 36 -3.04 2.84 -5.12
N ALA A 37 -3.00 4.14 -4.85
CA ALA A 37 -3.80 4.75 -3.80
C ALA A 37 -4.95 5.54 -4.42
N SER A 38 -6.11 5.55 -3.76
CA SER A 38 -7.25 6.33 -4.19
C SER A 38 -7.76 7.19 -3.04
N ALA A 39 -8.00 8.47 -3.30
CA ALA A 39 -8.70 9.35 -2.36
C ALA A 39 -10.00 9.85 -2.98
N LYS A 40 -11.06 9.94 -2.18
CA LYS A 40 -12.27 10.66 -2.59
C LYS A 40 -12.01 12.16 -2.52
N ALA A 41 -12.37 12.89 -3.58
CA ALA A 41 -12.36 14.35 -3.55
C ALA A 41 -13.30 14.85 -2.43
N GLY A 42 -12.75 15.63 -1.49
CA GLY A 42 -13.46 16.17 -0.33
C GLY A 42 -13.13 15.47 1.00
N GLU A 43 -12.56 14.26 0.95
CA GLU A 43 -12.07 13.59 2.15
C GLU A 43 -10.64 14.04 2.46
N PRO A 44 -10.26 14.11 3.74
CA PRO A 44 -8.92 14.49 4.12
C PRO A 44 -7.88 13.52 3.56
N ALA A 45 -6.67 14.02 3.29
CA ALA A 45 -5.58 13.25 2.70
C ALA A 45 -5.17 12.01 3.53
N HIS A 46 -5.62 11.91 4.78
CA HIS A 46 -5.39 10.80 5.70
C HIS A 46 -6.42 9.67 5.59
N GLU A 47 -7.37 9.72 4.65
CA GLU A 47 -8.34 8.65 4.40
C GLU A 47 -8.19 8.10 2.98
N ARG A 48 -6.95 7.76 2.62
CA ARG A 48 -6.62 7.17 1.32
C ARG A 48 -6.85 5.67 1.36
N LEU A 49 -7.26 5.07 0.26
CA LEU A 49 -7.36 3.63 0.11
C LEU A 49 -6.21 3.14 -0.77
N VAL A 50 -5.23 2.47 -0.15
CA VAL A 50 -4.07 1.88 -0.82
C VAL A 50 -4.41 0.45 -1.24
N THR A 51 -4.43 0.22 -2.54
CA THR A 51 -4.60 -1.09 -3.14
C THR A 51 -3.23 -1.64 -3.53
N VAL A 52 -2.89 -2.81 -3.00
CA VAL A 52 -1.66 -3.55 -3.32
C VAL A 52 -2.06 -4.80 -4.11
N ARG A 53 -1.39 -5.03 -5.23
CA ARG A 53 -1.63 -6.19 -6.09
C ARG A 53 -0.34 -6.94 -6.35
N ARG A 54 -0.39 -8.27 -6.32
CA ARG A 54 0.73 -9.16 -6.63
C ARG A 54 0.22 -10.49 -7.17
N ALA A 55 0.59 -10.86 -8.39
CA ALA A 55 0.42 -12.20 -8.95
C ALA A 55 -0.96 -12.87 -8.69
N GLY A 56 -2.05 -12.11 -8.80
CA GLY A 56 -3.43 -12.60 -8.55
C GLY A 56 -4.00 -12.28 -7.17
N TRP A 57 -3.17 -11.87 -6.21
CA TRP A 57 -3.60 -11.28 -4.95
C TRP A 57 -3.87 -9.79 -5.14
N THR A 58 -5.01 -9.31 -4.65
CA THR A 58 -5.37 -7.89 -4.64
C THR A 58 -5.98 -7.58 -3.29
N GLN A 59 -5.34 -6.70 -2.53
CA GLN A 59 -5.82 -6.29 -1.22
C GLN A 59 -5.86 -4.77 -1.12
N SER A 60 -6.93 -4.27 -0.51
CA SER A 60 -7.13 -2.84 -0.30
C SER A 60 -7.07 -2.53 1.20
N TYR A 61 -6.28 -1.52 1.55
CA TYR A 61 -6.05 -1.08 2.91
C TYR A 61 -6.40 0.39 3.02
N ARG A 62 -7.00 0.79 4.16
CA ARG A 62 -7.14 2.21 4.48
C ARG A 62 -5.81 2.71 5.04
N ASP A 63 -5.24 3.68 4.35
CA ASP A 63 -4.10 4.44 4.82
C ASP A 63 -4.60 5.56 5.73
N LEU A 64 -4.36 5.36 7.03
CA LEU A 64 -4.56 6.33 8.11
C LEU A 64 -3.19 6.60 8.73
N HIS A 65 -2.41 7.51 8.13
CA HIS A 65 -1.02 7.84 8.54
C HIS A 65 -0.05 6.64 8.51
N GLY A 66 0.00 5.89 7.40
CA GLY A 66 0.93 4.77 7.22
C GLY A 66 0.52 3.48 7.92
N GLN A 67 -0.68 3.42 8.50
CA GLN A 67 -1.23 2.20 9.13
C GLN A 67 -1.40 1.04 8.14
N TRP A 68 -1.59 1.31 6.84
CA TRP A 68 -1.72 0.27 5.83
C TRP A 68 -0.46 -0.59 5.72
N ILE A 69 0.73 -0.04 5.97
CA ILE A 69 2.01 -0.76 5.88
C ILE A 69 2.09 -1.82 6.97
N ARG A 70 1.61 -1.52 8.18
CA ARG A 70 1.55 -2.49 9.28
C ARG A 70 0.60 -3.63 8.96
N GLN A 71 -0.55 -3.32 8.34
CA GLN A 71 -1.51 -4.33 7.89
C GLN A 71 -0.93 -5.19 6.75
N PHE A 72 -0.19 -4.56 5.83
CA PHE A 72 0.49 -5.24 4.75
C PHE A 72 1.61 -6.17 5.26
N GLU A 73 2.46 -5.72 6.18
CA GLU A 73 3.50 -6.56 6.82
C GLU A 73 2.87 -7.74 7.56
N ALA A 74 1.76 -7.51 8.27
CA ALA A 74 1.01 -8.57 8.93
C ALA A 74 0.46 -9.60 7.93
N ASP A 75 -0.10 -9.16 6.80
CA ASP A 75 -0.61 -10.05 5.75
C ASP A 75 0.51 -10.86 5.08
N LEU A 76 1.65 -10.21 4.81
CA LEU A 76 2.88 -10.85 4.34
C LEU A 76 3.37 -11.93 5.30
N THR A 77 3.30 -11.67 6.61
CA THR A 77 3.75 -12.59 7.66
C THR A 77 2.74 -13.73 7.88
N CYS A 78 1.43 -13.45 7.78
CA CYS A 78 0.34 -14.38 8.07
C CYS A 78 0.08 -15.46 7.00
N ARG A 79 1.04 -15.71 6.09
CA ARG A 79 1.03 -16.87 5.15
C ARG A 79 0.02 -16.81 3.99
N PHE A 80 -0.55 -15.64 3.66
CA PHE A 80 -1.33 -15.51 2.40
C PHE A 80 -0.46 -15.54 1.12
N PHE A 81 0.87 -15.50 1.26
CA PHE A 81 1.84 -15.61 0.17
C PHE A 81 2.53 -16.98 0.11
N LYS A 82 1.76 -18.09 0.13
CA LYS A 82 2.30 -19.43 -0.06
C LYS A 82 1.99 -19.98 -1.45
#